data_AF-A0A356U177-F1
#
_entry.id   AF-A0A356U177-F1
#
_cell.length_a   1.000
_cell.length_b   1.000
_cell.length_c   1.000
_cell.angle_alpha   90.00
_cell.angle_beta   90.00
_cell.angle_gamma   90.00
#
_symmetry.space_group_name_H-M   'P 1'
#
loop_
_entity.id
_entity.type
_entity.pdbx_description
1 polymer ?
#
loop_
_entity_poly.entity_id
_entity_poly.type
_entity_poly.pdbx_seq_one_letter_code
_entity_poly.pdbx_strand_id
1 'polypeptide(L)'
;VIVIGASFLPVSVPFSLPVWDMMAVGAAVFAYAFVVALVALRVKTAFWHWLVLPIMSFGVFASLLGLQPGVFAAAFSLLPLFLELLAILLAPLFAKFARSPKQWVRDVARSLRQPWLMRLGFSVGAVGALAFATVLIALASVDAELEQRLASDAPSHFVVDLRRDEVAPFQQIMGEEGAKDVQTASMLRGMIKAINGVPSAEANVDEGSAWMLRGDRGITFTDDLPQGTEITDGQWWGPRAEGAFLSMAKNAASDFGITIGDQLTVDILGRPVELTVANLREINWAGG
;
A
#
# COMPACT_ATOMS: atom_id res chain seq x y z
N VAL A 1 -26.48 -18.83 12.91
CA VAL A 1 -25.26 -19.54 12.46
C VAL A 1 -24.12 -18.55 12.27
N ILE A 2 -22.87 -18.96 12.46
CA ILE A 2 -21.73 -18.03 12.51
C ILE A 2 -20.87 -18.13 11.26
N VAL A 3 -20.43 -16.98 10.77
CA VAL A 3 -19.48 -16.81 9.67
C VAL A 3 -18.23 -16.14 10.25
N ILE A 4 -17.13 -16.87 10.32
CA ILE A 4 -15.82 -16.31 10.71
C ILE A 4 -15.03 -16.09 9.43
N GLY A 5 -15.00 -14.83 8.99
CA GLY A 5 -14.07 -14.33 7.99
C GLY A 5 -12.97 -13.52 8.67
N ALA A 6 -11.91 -13.22 7.92
CA ALA A 6 -10.86 -12.32 8.36
C ALA A 6 -11.43 -10.91 8.60
N SER A 7 -12.01 -10.67 9.79
CA SER A 7 -12.62 -9.39 10.13
C SER A 7 -11.54 -8.34 10.35
N PHE A 8 -11.45 -7.43 9.38
CA PHE A 8 -10.70 -6.17 9.39
C PHE A 8 -9.24 -6.26 9.85
N LEU A 9 -8.34 -6.82 9.03
CA LEU A 9 -6.90 -6.59 9.19
C LEU A 9 -6.14 -6.80 7.86
N PRO A 10 -4.91 -6.25 7.76
CA PRO A 10 -4.51 -5.31 6.73
C PRO A 10 -4.60 -5.95 5.36
N VAL A 11 -5.25 -5.25 4.42
CA VAL A 11 -4.92 -5.45 3.00
C VAL A 11 -3.41 -5.25 2.94
N SER A 12 -2.65 -6.33 2.69
CA SER A 12 -1.31 -6.20 2.18
C SER A 12 -1.48 -5.55 0.83
N VAL A 13 -1.57 -4.22 0.82
CA VAL A 13 -1.64 -3.41 -0.39
C VAL A 13 -0.42 -3.85 -1.16
N PRO A 14 -0.58 -4.62 -2.26
CA PRO A 14 0.54 -4.92 -3.10
C PRO A 14 0.75 -3.59 -3.79
N PHE A 15 1.63 -2.76 -3.22
CA PHE A 15 2.24 -1.70 -3.98
C PHE A 15 2.70 -2.36 -5.27
N SER A 16 2.26 -1.82 -6.40
CA SER A 16 2.60 -2.31 -7.74
C SER A 16 4.12 -2.40 -7.98
N LEU A 17 4.90 -1.82 -7.06
CA LEU A 17 6.31 -2.10 -6.84
C LEU A 17 6.50 -2.85 -5.52
N PRO A 18 6.88 -4.14 -5.53
CA PRO A 18 7.40 -4.85 -4.37
C PRO A 18 8.35 -3.97 -3.55
N VAL A 19 8.35 -4.10 -2.22
CA VAL A 19 9.27 -3.34 -1.33
C VAL A 19 10.74 -3.47 -1.78
N TRP A 20 11.10 -4.63 -2.33
CA TRP A 20 12.40 -4.90 -2.95
C TRP A 20 12.71 -3.98 -4.13
N ASP A 21 11.72 -3.64 -4.95
CA ASP A 21 11.87 -2.71 -6.08
C ASP A 21 12.04 -1.29 -5.58
N MET A 22 11.33 -0.87 -4.53
CA MET A 22 11.57 0.45 -3.92
C MET A 22 12.96 0.55 -3.27
N MET A 23 13.44 -0.51 -2.63
CA MET A 23 14.81 -0.58 -2.11
C MET A 23 15.85 -0.57 -3.23
N ALA A 24 15.60 -1.27 -4.34
CA ALA A 24 16.46 -1.26 -5.52
C ALA A 24 16.50 0.12 -6.18
N VAL A 25 15.36 0.81 -6.30
CA VAL A 25 15.27 2.20 -6.75
C VAL A 25 16.09 3.10 -5.84
N GLY A 26 15.91 3.00 -4.51
CA GLY A 26 16.68 3.78 -3.54
C GLY A 26 18.18 3.55 -3.65
N ALA A 27 18.62 2.30 -3.79
CA ALA A 27 20.02 1.93 -3.98
C ALA A 27 20.58 2.46 -5.31
N ALA A 28 19.83 2.40 -6.40
CA ALA A 28 20.23 2.90 -7.70
C ALA A 28 20.35 4.44 -7.71
N VAL A 29 19.43 5.15 -7.06
CA VAL A 29 19.49 6.61 -6.88
C VAL A 29 20.71 7.00 -6.04
N PHE A 30 21.00 6.26 -4.97
CA PHE A 30 22.17 6.52 -4.13
C PHE A 30 23.49 6.25 -4.86
N ALA A 31 23.57 5.14 -5.60
CA ALA A 31 24.73 4.81 -6.44
C ALA A 31 24.93 5.88 -7.52
N TYR A 32 23.85 6.35 -8.15
CA TYR A 32 23.89 7.45 -9.11
C TYR A 32 24.42 8.74 -8.46
N ALA A 33 23.86 9.16 -7.32
CA ALA A 33 24.31 10.34 -6.59
C ALA A 33 25.79 10.27 -6.21
N PHE A 34 26.25 9.10 -5.78
CA PHE A 34 27.65 8.84 -5.44
C PHE A 34 28.58 8.96 -6.65
N VAL A 35 28.19 8.38 -7.80
CA VAL A 35 28.95 8.46 -9.05
C VAL A 35 28.98 9.89 -9.58
N VAL A 36 27.85 10.61 -9.56
CA VAL A 36 27.80 12.03 -9.96
C VAL A 36 28.74 12.87 -9.11
N ALA A 37 28.71 12.69 -7.79
CA ALA A 37 29.61 13.40 -6.87
C ALA A 37 31.09 13.07 -7.15
N LEU A 38 31.42 11.79 -7.37
CA LEU A 38 32.78 11.35 -7.70
C LEU A 38 33.30 11.94 -9.01
N VAL A 39 32.47 11.93 -10.06
CA VAL A 39 32.82 12.47 -11.37
C VAL A 39 33.00 13.99 -11.29
N ALA A 40 32.06 14.69 -10.65
CA ALA A 40 32.12 16.14 -10.42
C ALA A 40 33.36 16.58 -9.62
N LEU A 41 33.84 15.74 -8.71
CA LEU A 41 35.03 16.01 -7.88
C LEU A 41 36.35 15.67 -8.58
N ARG A 42 36.40 14.64 -9.44
CA ARG A 42 37.66 14.16 -10.05
C ARG A 42 37.97 14.73 -11.43
N VAL A 43 36.96 14.99 -12.25
CA VAL A 43 37.19 15.35 -13.65
C VAL A 43 37.15 16.88 -13.77
N LYS A 44 38.28 17.49 -14.15
CA LYS A 44 38.36 18.96 -14.32
C LYS A 44 37.76 19.44 -15.63
N THR A 45 37.61 18.55 -16.62
CA THR A 45 37.15 18.86 -17.98
C THR A 45 35.63 18.75 -18.12
N ALA A 46 35.00 19.82 -18.59
CA ALA A 46 33.55 19.95 -18.72
C ALA A 46 32.91 18.91 -19.67
N PHE A 47 33.64 18.51 -20.71
CA PHE A 47 33.11 17.66 -21.79
C PHE A 47 32.61 16.27 -21.33
N TRP A 48 33.31 15.62 -20.40
CA TRP A 48 32.94 14.25 -19.97
C TRP A 48 31.71 14.23 -19.05
N HIS A 49 31.44 15.31 -18.32
CA HIS A 49 30.25 15.40 -17.46
C HIS A 49 28.97 15.51 -18.29
N TRP A 50 29.04 16.28 -19.38
CA TRP A 50 27.96 16.49 -20.34
C TRP A 50 27.52 15.21 -21.04
N LEU A 51 28.39 14.20 -21.10
CA LEU A 51 28.13 12.93 -21.76
C LEU A 51 27.76 11.82 -20.76
N VAL A 52 28.49 11.71 -19.64
CA VAL A 52 28.35 10.59 -18.72
C VAL A 52 27.11 10.70 -17.83
N LEU A 53 26.77 11.89 -17.34
CA LEU A 53 25.64 12.05 -16.41
C LEU A 53 24.28 11.76 -17.09
N PRO A 54 23.99 12.28 -18.31
CA PRO A 54 22.74 11.97 -19.00
C PRO A 54 22.60 10.49 -19.36
N ILE A 55 23.70 9.85 -19.77
CA ILE A 55 23.73 8.43 -20.16
C ILE A 55 23.51 7.53 -18.95
N MET A 56 24.16 7.83 -17.81
CA MET A 56 23.96 7.08 -16.56
C MET A 56 22.55 7.27 -16.00
N SER A 57 22.01 8.49 -16.06
CA SER A 57 20.63 8.78 -15.64
C SER A 57 19.61 8.00 -16.49
N PHE A 58 19.84 7.97 -17.81
CA PHE A 58 19.03 7.20 -18.76
C PHE A 58 19.08 5.70 -18.45
N GLY A 59 20.28 5.16 -18.22
CA GLY A 59 20.48 3.74 -17.93
C GLY A 59 19.77 3.29 -16.65
N VAL A 60 19.89 4.07 -15.57
CA VAL A 60 19.19 3.79 -14.31
C VAL A 60 17.67 3.83 -14.53
N PHE A 61 17.16 4.85 -15.18
CA PHE A 61 15.72 5.00 -15.39
C PHE A 61 15.13 3.93 -16.31
N ALA A 62 15.82 3.59 -17.40
CA ALA A 62 15.43 2.51 -18.31
C ALA A 62 15.43 1.14 -17.61
N SER A 63 16.33 0.92 -16.65
CA SER A 63 16.37 -0.31 -15.86
C SER A 63 15.25 -0.40 -14.80
N LEU A 64 14.78 0.75 -14.30
CA LEU A 64 13.73 0.81 -13.26
C LEU A 64 12.30 0.78 -13.82
N LEU A 65 12.06 1.36 -15.00
CA LEU A 65 10.72 1.55 -15.55
C LEU A 65 10.49 0.89 -16.92
N GLY A 66 11.49 0.15 -17.40
CA GLY A 66 11.50 -0.39 -18.76
C GLY A 66 11.62 0.69 -19.84
N LEU A 67 11.51 0.29 -21.12
CA LEU A 67 11.73 1.15 -22.28
C LEU A 67 10.53 2.05 -22.68
N GLN A 68 9.42 1.99 -21.95
CA GLN A 68 8.15 2.63 -22.36
C GLN A 68 7.98 4.14 -22.07
N PRO A 69 8.68 4.82 -21.14
CA PRO A 69 8.45 6.25 -20.88
C PRO A 69 9.50 7.15 -21.56
N GLY A 70 9.31 7.44 -22.85
CA GLY A 70 10.22 8.28 -23.65
C GLY A 70 10.31 9.74 -23.19
N VAL A 71 9.23 10.31 -22.62
CA VAL A 71 9.20 11.71 -22.17
C VAL A 71 9.95 11.90 -20.85
N PHE A 72 9.81 10.96 -19.92
CA PHE A 72 10.49 11.03 -18.63
C PHE A 72 11.98 10.75 -18.76
N ALA A 73 12.37 9.69 -19.48
CA ALA A 73 13.79 9.41 -19.73
C ALA A 73 14.48 10.61 -20.43
N ALA A 74 13.80 11.27 -21.37
CA ALA A 74 14.29 12.50 -21.99
C ALA A 74 14.40 13.66 -20.99
N ALA A 75 13.38 13.91 -20.16
CA ALA A 75 13.43 14.96 -19.14
C ALA A 75 14.57 14.74 -18.13
N PHE A 76 14.82 13.49 -17.72
CA PHE A 76 15.88 13.13 -16.76
C PHE A 76 17.29 13.20 -17.36
N SER A 77 17.48 12.84 -18.63
CA SER A 77 18.77 13.02 -19.32
C SER A 77 19.06 14.50 -19.61
N LEU A 78 18.03 15.31 -19.86
CA LEU A 78 18.17 16.71 -20.21
C LEU A 78 18.21 17.67 -19.02
N LEU A 79 17.69 17.28 -17.85
CA LEU A 79 17.64 18.14 -16.66
C LEU A 79 19.05 18.56 -16.18
N PRO A 80 20.05 17.67 -16.03
CA PRO A 80 21.40 18.08 -15.64
C PRO A 80 22.05 19.03 -16.66
N LEU A 81 21.82 18.77 -17.95
CA LEU A 81 22.28 19.61 -19.07
C LEU A 81 21.64 21.01 -19.01
N PHE A 82 20.33 21.07 -18.80
CA PHE A 82 19.58 22.32 -18.68
C PHE A 82 20.04 23.15 -17.48
N LEU A 83 20.22 22.50 -16.33
CA LEU A 83 20.68 23.12 -15.09
C LEU A 83 22.12 23.64 -15.21
N GLU A 84 23.02 22.92 -15.88
CA GLU A 84 24.38 23.39 -16.13
C GLU A 84 24.42 24.54 -17.15
N LEU A 85 23.59 24.47 -18.20
CA LEU A 85 23.43 25.58 -19.15
C LEU A 85 22.90 26.84 -18.45
N LEU A 86 21.92 26.68 -17.55
CA LEU A 86 21.37 27.76 -16.73
C LEU A 86 22.45 28.34 -15.80
N ALA A 87 23.31 27.51 -15.21
CA ALA A 87 24.44 27.94 -14.39
C ALA A 87 25.40 28.85 -15.18
N ILE A 88 25.75 28.44 -16.40
CA ILE A 88 26.65 29.20 -17.30
C ILE A 88 26.00 30.52 -17.72
N LEU A 89 24.70 30.51 -18.04
CA LEU A 89 23.93 31.71 -18.40
C LEU A 89 23.77 32.68 -17.23
N LEU A 90 23.62 32.18 -16.00
CA LEU A 90 23.47 33.00 -14.80
C LEU A 90 24.80 33.51 -14.22
N ALA A 91 25.92 32.81 -14.45
CA ALA A 91 27.25 33.23 -14.00
C ALA A 91 27.63 34.71 -14.31
N PRO A 92 27.36 35.27 -15.51
CA PRO A 92 27.62 36.68 -15.79
C PRO A 92 26.68 37.65 -15.06
N LEU A 93 25.47 37.23 -14.66
CA LEU A 93 24.58 38.06 -13.82
C LEU A 93 25.17 38.22 -12.42
N PHE A 94 25.74 37.15 -11.86
CA PHE A 94 26.44 37.17 -10.56
C PHE A 94 27.78 37.93 -10.60
N ALA A 95 28.35 38.15 -11.78
CA ALA A 95 29.56 38.97 -11.96
C ALA A 95 29.38 40.41 -11.45
N LYS A 96 28.18 40.97 -11.58
CA LYS A 96 27.86 42.32 -11.12
C LYS A 96 27.85 42.40 -9.59
N PHE A 97 27.39 41.34 -8.93
CA PHE A 97 27.34 41.23 -7.46
C PHE A 97 28.71 40.99 -6.82
N ALA A 98 29.68 40.46 -7.58
CA ALA A 98 31.07 40.31 -7.12
C ALA A 98 31.78 41.65 -6.81
N ARG A 99 31.19 42.79 -7.20
CA ARG A 99 31.67 44.15 -6.88
C ARG A 99 30.94 44.80 -5.68
N SER A 100 30.07 44.05 -4.99
CA SER A 100 29.30 44.57 -3.86
C SER A 100 30.20 44.98 -2.67
N PRO A 101 29.88 46.07 -1.96
CA PRO A 101 30.63 46.50 -0.78
C PRO A 101 30.49 45.49 0.38
N LYS A 102 29.38 44.73 0.44
CA LYS A 102 29.13 43.73 1.49
C LYS A 102 29.99 42.48 1.27
N GLN A 103 30.81 42.12 2.26
CA GLN A 103 31.76 40.99 2.22
C GLN A 103 31.06 39.66 1.87
N TRP A 104 29.95 39.34 2.56
CA TRP A 104 29.21 38.10 2.34
C TRP A 104 28.63 37.96 0.92
N VAL A 105 28.18 39.06 0.31
CA VAL A 105 27.69 39.08 -1.09
C VAL A 105 28.83 38.77 -2.06
N ARG A 106 30.02 39.29 -1.77
CA ARG A 106 31.23 39.06 -2.55
C ARG A 106 31.69 37.61 -2.47
N ASP A 107 31.63 37.02 -1.28
CA ASP A 107 32.03 35.63 -1.04
C ASP A 107 31.07 34.66 -1.71
N VAL A 108 29.76 34.88 -1.59
CA VAL A 108 28.74 34.11 -2.33
C VAL A 108 28.91 34.25 -3.84
N ALA A 109 29.11 35.47 -4.35
CA ALA A 109 29.32 35.70 -5.79
C ALA A 109 30.62 35.08 -6.32
N ARG A 110 31.68 34.98 -5.51
CA ARG A 110 32.91 34.23 -5.88
C ARG A 110 32.67 32.74 -5.86
N SER A 111 31.97 32.21 -4.86
CA SER A 111 31.62 30.79 -4.78
C SER A 111 30.72 30.35 -5.95
N LEU A 112 29.73 31.17 -6.32
CA LEU A 112 28.87 30.95 -7.49
C LEU A 112 29.61 31.07 -8.83
N ARG A 113 30.79 31.69 -8.87
CA ARG A 113 31.63 31.70 -10.08
C ARG A 113 32.53 30.47 -10.21
N GLN A 114 32.69 29.68 -9.15
CA GLN A 114 33.51 28.47 -9.21
C GLN A 114 32.71 27.36 -9.89
N PRO A 115 33.15 26.86 -11.06
CA PRO A 115 32.39 25.88 -11.82
C PRO A 115 32.11 24.59 -11.03
N TRP A 116 33.03 24.18 -10.14
CA TRP A 116 32.86 22.97 -9.34
C TRP A 116 31.81 23.10 -8.22
N LEU A 117 31.64 24.28 -7.60
CA LEU A 117 30.62 24.53 -6.56
C LEU A 117 29.22 24.59 -7.16
N MET A 118 29.06 25.24 -8.31
CA MET A 118 27.79 25.20 -9.05
C MET A 118 27.45 23.76 -9.47
N ARG A 119 28.41 23.00 -9.99
CA ARG A 119 28.21 21.59 -10.39
C ARG A 119 27.77 20.71 -9.22
N LEU A 120 28.39 20.84 -8.05
CA LEU A 120 27.95 20.13 -6.84
C LEU A 120 26.54 20.53 -6.42
N GLY A 121 26.23 21.83 -6.38
CA GLY A 121 24.90 22.32 -6.03
C GLY A 121 23.80 21.80 -6.97
N PHE A 122 24.06 21.77 -8.27
CA PHE A 122 23.13 21.22 -9.26
C PHE A 122 23.02 19.70 -9.20
N SER A 123 24.09 18.98 -8.87
CA SER A 123 24.06 17.53 -8.66
C SER A 123 23.20 17.16 -7.45
N VAL A 124 23.36 17.89 -6.33
CA VAL A 124 22.53 17.72 -5.14
C VAL A 124 21.07 18.09 -5.44
N GLY A 125 20.84 19.17 -6.19
CA GLY A 125 19.51 19.57 -6.63
C GLY A 125 18.83 18.52 -7.52
N ALA A 126 19.58 17.91 -8.45
CA ALA A 126 19.08 16.83 -9.31
C ALA A 126 18.71 15.58 -8.50
N VAL A 127 19.51 15.21 -7.50
CA VAL A 127 19.20 14.09 -6.59
C VAL A 127 17.98 14.41 -5.72
N GLY A 128 17.86 15.65 -5.24
CA GLY A 128 16.69 16.09 -4.48
C GLY A 128 15.41 16.07 -5.32
N ALA A 129 15.47 16.57 -6.56
CA ALA A 129 14.36 16.51 -7.51
C ALA A 129 13.98 15.06 -7.88
N LEU A 130 14.97 14.17 -8.00
CA LEU A 130 14.77 12.75 -8.25
C LEU A 130 14.06 12.06 -7.08
N ALA A 131 14.51 12.28 -5.85
CA ALA A 131 13.85 11.76 -4.66
C ALA A 131 12.39 12.25 -4.59
N PHE A 132 12.14 13.52 -4.88
CA PHE A 132 10.80 14.09 -4.90
C PHE A 132 9.92 13.49 -6.00
N ALA A 133 10.43 13.34 -7.23
CA ALA A 133 9.70 12.74 -8.34
C ALA A 133 9.34 11.28 -8.07
N THR A 134 10.26 10.49 -7.50
CA THR A 134 9.99 9.09 -7.10
C THR A 134 8.86 9.02 -6.08
N VAL A 135 8.81 9.92 -5.10
CA VAL A 135 7.72 9.97 -4.11
C VAL A 135 6.39 10.31 -4.79
N LEU A 136 6.36 11.31 -5.68
CA LEU A 136 5.14 11.66 -6.41
C LEU A 136 4.62 10.52 -7.29
N ILE A 137 5.51 9.78 -7.96
CA ILE A 137 5.15 8.61 -8.74
C ILE A 137 4.60 7.51 -7.83
N ALA A 138 5.25 7.24 -6.70
CA ALA A 138 4.77 6.25 -5.75
C ALA A 138 3.35 6.58 -5.26
N LEU A 139 3.08 7.87 -4.97
CA LEU A 139 1.73 8.33 -4.60
C LEU A 139 0.73 8.14 -5.74
N ALA A 140 1.06 8.57 -6.96
CA ALA A 140 0.19 8.42 -8.12
C ALA A 140 -0.11 6.95 -8.45
N SER A 141 0.86 6.05 -8.27
CA SER A 141 0.67 4.61 -8.46
C SER A 141 -0.27 4.02 -7.40
N VAL A 142 -0.19 4.47 -6.15
CA VAL A 142 -1.13 4.05 -5.10
C VAL A 142 -2.54 4.52 -5.41
N ASP A 143 -2.69 5.79 -5.81
CA ASP A 143 -4.00 6.36 -6.16
C ASP A 143 -4.63 5.60 -7.34
N ALA A 144 -3.86 5.33 -8.39
CA ALA A 144 -4.33 4.57 -9.54
C ALA A 144 -4.69 3.12 -9.21
N GLU A 145 -3.88 2.44 -8.38
CA GLU A 145 -4.18 1.08 -7.93
C GLU A 145 -5.44 1.05 -7.06
N LEU A 146 -5.61 2.06 -6.20
CA LEU A 146 -6.79 2.19 -5.35
C LEU A 146 -8.05 2.46 -6.19
N GLU A 147 -7.98 3.36 -7.17
CA GLU A 147 -9.08 3.60 -8.11
C GLU A 147 -9.42 2.36 -8.95
N GLN A 148 -8.43 1.57 -9.36
CA GLN A 148 -8.65 0.35 -10.14
C GLN A 148 -9.26 -0.78 -9.31
N ARG A 149 -8.93 -0.86 -8.01
CA ARG A 149 -9.43 -1.89 -7.09
C ARG A 149 -10.76 -1.52 -6.43
N LEU A 150 -11.05 -0.24 -6.27
CA LEU A 150 -12.35 0.20 -5.82
C LEU A 150 -13.35 -0.04 -6.95
N ALA A 151 -14.24 -1.01 -6.76
CA ALA A 151 -15.38 -1.16 -7.63
C ALA A 151 -16.12 0.18 -7.73
N SER A 152 -16.70 0.48 -8.89
CA SER A 152 -17.54 1.68 -9.08
C SER A 152 -18.73 1.75 -8.10
N ASP A 153 -19.02 0.64 -7.42
CA ASP A 153 -20.09 0.47 -6.43
C ASP A 153 -19.56 0.24 -5.00
N ALA A 154 -18.32 0.63 -4.72
CA ALA A 154 -17.76 0.53 -3.37
C ALA A 154 -18.56 1.42 -2.39
N PRO A 155 -18.90 0.93 -1.18
CA PRO A 155 -19.64 1.73 -0.22
C PRO A 155 -18.86 2.99 0.16
N SER A 156 -19.52 4.14 0.08
CA SER A 156 -18.93 5.45 0.41
C SER A 156 -18.97 5.78 1.90
N HIS A 157 -19.86 5.13 2.66
CA HIS A 157 -20.09 5.38 4.07
C HIS A 157 -20.29 4.06 4.81
N PHE A 158 -19.73 3.96 6.02
CA PHE A 158 -19.90 2.83 6.92
C PHE A 158 -20.38 3.33 8.29
N VAL A 159 -21.42 2.70 8.82
CA VAL A 159 -21.92 2.96 10.17
C VAL A 159 -21.72 1.69 10.99
N VAL A 160 -21.08 1.86 12.15
CA VAL A 160 -20.81 0.78 13.11
C VAL A 160 -21.63 0.99 14.38
N ASP A 161 -21.81 -0.09 15.15
CA ASP A 161 -22.52 -0.08 16.43
C ASP A 161 -23.99 0.36 16.35
N LEU A 162 -24.65 0.11 15.22
CA LEU A 162 -26.09 0.32 15.08
C LEU A 162 -26.85 -0.79 15.80
N ARG A 163 -27.75 -0.44 16.73
CA ARG A 163 -28.55 -1.44 17.44
C ARG A 163 -29.60 -2.04 16.52
N ARG A 164 -30.01 -3.28 16.82
CA ARG A 164 -30.97 -4.04 16.00
C ARG A 164 -32.30 -3.29 15.76
N ASP A 165 -32.78 -2.57 16.76
CA ASP A 165 -34.01 -1.77 16.68
C ASP A 165 -33.85 -0.43 15.96
N GLU A 166 -32.61 0.03 15.76
CA GLU A 166 -32.28 1.26 15.04
C GLU A 166 -32.04 1.03 13.53
N VAL A 167 -31.83 -0.22 13.11
CA VAL A 167 -31.57 -0.58 11.71
C VAL A 167 -32.70 -0.14 10.77
N ALA A 168 -33.94 -0.52 11.07
CA ALA A 168 -35.08 -0.23 10.19
C ALA A 168 -35.38 1.29 10.08
N PRO A 169 -35.43 2.05 11.20
CA PRO A 169 -35.53 3.51 11.12
C PRO A 169 -34.38 4.16 10.33
N PHE A 170 -33.15 3.67 10.50
CA PHE A 170 -31.98 4.19 9.79
C PHE A 170 -32.08 3.94 8.28
N GLN A 171 -32.43 2.72 7.87
CA GLN A 171 -32.63 2.37 6.45
C GLN A 171 -33.70 3.24 5.79
N GLN A 172 -34.79 3.55 6.51
CA GLN A 172 -35.83 4.42 6.00
C GLN A 172 -35.29 5.85 5.77
N ILE A 173 -34.62 6.43 6.76
CA ILE A 173 -34.05 7.79 6.66
C ILE A 173 -33.04 7.86 5.51
N MET A 174 -32.13 6.89 5.42
CA MET A 174 -31.13 6.86 4.36
C MET A 174 -31.76 6.67 2.97
N GLY A 175 -32.84 5.88 2.87
CA GLY A 175 -33.60 5.74 1.64
C GLY A 175 -34.27 7.05 1.20
N GLU A 176 -34.81 7.83 2.15
CA GLU A 176 -35.38 9.17 1.90
C GLU A 176 -34.31 10.18 1.46
N GLU A 177 -33.10 10.10 2.01
CA GLU A 177 -31.92 10.91 1.62
C GLU A 177 -31.27 10.44 0.30
N GLY A 178 -31.81 9.40 -0.35
CA GLY A 178 -31.37 8.93 -1.66
C GLY A 178 -30.19 7.95 -1.65
N ALA A 179 -29.86 7.37 -0.48
CA ALA A 179 -28.89 6.28 -0.41
C ALA A 179 -29.40 5.05 -1.19
N LYS A 180 -28.49 4.45 -1.97
CA LYS A 180 -28.76 3.22 -2.72
C LYS A 180 -28.03 2.07 -2.04
N ASP A 181 -28.65 0.89 -2.09
CA ASP A 181 -28.08 -0.38 -1.62
C ASP A 181 -27.59 -0.36 -0.15
N VAL A 182 -28.49 -0.02 0.78
CA VAL A 182 -28.19 -0.05 2.22
C VAL A 182 -28.09 -1.48 2.72
N GLN A 183 -26.88 -2.05 2.67
CA GLN A 183 -26.59 -3.38 3.17
C GLN A 183 -26.32 -3.37 4.68
N THR A 184 -26.76 -4.42 5.36
CA THR A 184 -26.54 -4.59 6.81
C THR A 184 -25.91 -5.93 7.09
N ALA A 185 -24.76 -5.93 7.77
CA ALA A 185 -24.11 -7.13 8.26
C ALA A 185 -24.18 -7.14 9.78
N SER A 186 -24.79 -8.18 10.35
CA SER A 186 -24.85 -8.34 11.81
C SER A 186 -23.54 -8.92 12.32
N MET A 187 -22.89 -8.24 13.26
CA MET A 187 -21.63 -8.66 13.86
C MET A 187 -21.75 -8.82 15.37
N LEU A 188 -21.13 -9.88 15.90
CA LEU A 188 -20.90 -10.10 17.32
C LEU A 188 -19.40 -10.11 17.58
N ARG A 189 -18.96 -9.74 18.79
CA ARG A 189 -17.58 -9.95 19.19
C ARG A 189 -17.41 -11.34 19.81
N GLY A 190 -16.35 -12.03 19.41
CA GLY A 190 -15.96 -13.27 20.05
C GLY A 190 -14.50 -13.64 19.84
N MET A 191 -14.05 -14.63 20.61
CA MET A 191 -12.66 -15.13 20.61
C MET A 191 -12.66 -16.64 20.45
N ILE A 192 -11.75 -17.16 19.62
CA ILE A 192 -11.56 -18.61 19.49
C ILE A 192 -10.83 -19.13 20.73
N LYS A 193 -11.48 -20.00 21.50
CA LYS A 193 -10.95 -20.60 22.73
C LYS A 193 -10.33 -21.97 22.51
N ALA A 194 -10.86 -22.75 21.59
CA ALA A 194 -10.34 -24.07 21.28
C ALA A 194 -10.63 -24.48 19.83
N ILE A 195 -9.77 -25.34 19.30
CA ILE A 195 -9.90 -26.00 18.00
C ILE A 195 -9.87 -27.50 18.26
N ASN A 196 -10.93 -28.23 17.93
CA ASN A 196 -11.06 -29.67 18.20
C ASN A 196 -10.71 -30.05 19.65
N GLY A 197 -11.11 -29.22 20.61
CA GLY A 197 -10.83 -29.41 22.04
C GLY A 197 -9.43 -28.99 22.51
N VAL A 198 -8.52 -28.61 21.60
CA VAL A 198 -7.20 -28.09 21.95
C VAL A 198 -7.31 -26.59 22.24
N PRO A 199 -6.88 -26.09 23.42
CA PRO A 199 -6.91 -24.67 23.74
C PRO A 199 -6.17 -23.83 22.69
N SER A 200 -6.70 -22.67 22.32
CA SER A 200 -6.11 -21.82 21.28
C SER A 200 -4.69 -21.33 21.63
N ALA A 201 -4.32 -21.31 22.92
CA ALA A 201 -2.97 -21.00 23.37
C ALA A 201 -1.95 -22.12 23.09
N GLU A 202 -2.42 -23.36 22.90
CA GLU A 202 -1.60 -24.55 22.65
C GLU A 202 -1.75 -25.06 21.20
N ALA A 203 -2.70 -24.50 20.45
CA ALA A 203 -2.95 -24.88 19.07
C ALA A 203 -1.78 -24.46 18.17
N ASN A 204 -1.26 -25.41 17.39
CA ASN A 204 -0.25 -25.14 16.38
C ASN A 204 -0.93 -24.68 15.09
N VAL A 205 -0.87 -23.39 14.79
CA VAL A 205 -1.51 -22.74 13.63
C VAL A 205 -0.46 -21.98 12.85
N ASP A 206 -0.52 -22.07 11.51
CA ASP A 206 0.39 -21.33 10.64
C ASP A 206 0.28 -19.81 10.82
N GLU A 207 1.41 -19.09 10.65
CA GLU A 207 1.49 -17.65 10.94
C GLU A 207 0.48 -16.81 10.14
N GLY A 208 0.07 -17.28 8.96
CA GLY A 208 -0.90 -16.62 8.08
C GLY A 208 -2.26 -16.37 8.74
N SER A 209 -2.71 -17.29 9.59
CA SER A 209 -4.01 -17.19 10.27
C SER A 209 -3.92 -17.19 11.80
N ALA A 210 -2.72 -17.32 12.38
CA ALA A 210 -2.50 -17.25 13.83
C ALA A 210 -3.06 -15.98 14.49
N TRP A 211 -3.20 -14.89 13.74
CA TRP A 211 -3.81 -13.63 14.22
C TRP A 211 -5.30 -13.77 14.59
N MET A 212 -6.01 -14.76 14.06
CA MET A 212 -7.42 -15.06 14.36
C MET A 212 -7.61 -15.64 15.77
N LEU A 213 -6.56 -16.25 16.34
CA LEU A 213 -6.56 -16.75 17.71
C LEU A 213 -6.27 -15.67 18.77
N ARG A 214 -5.82 -14.48 18.33
CA ARG A 214 -5.32 -13.43 19.22
C ARG A 214 -6.35 -12.35 19.50
N GLY A 215 -7.11 -12.45 20.59
CA GLY A 215 -8.03 -11.40 21.05
C GLY A 215 -9.47 -11.54 20.53
N ASP A 216 -10.31 -10.57 20.85
CA ASP A 216 -11.68 -10.52 20.35
C ASP A 216 -11.72 -10.05 18.89
N ARG A 217 -12.60 -10.67 18.10
CA ARG A 217 -12.83 -10.37 16.69
C ARG A 217 -14.30 -10.20 16.40
N GLY A 218 -14.58 -9.40 15.36
CA GLY A 218 -15.91 -9.37 14.76
C GLY A 218 -16.21 -10.71 14.12
N ILE A 219 -17.36 -11.25 14.41
CA ILE A 219 -17.88 -12.51 13.91
C ILE A 219 -19.23 -12.20 13.31
N THR A 220 -19.41 -12.47 12.03
CA THR A 220 -20.68 -12.22 11.35
C THR A 220 -21.63 -13.37 11.63
N PHE A 221 -22.91 -13.11 11.75
CA PHE A 221 -23.92 -14.17 11.79
C PHE A 221 -25.04 -13.85 10.82
N THR A 222 -25.52 -14.88 10.14
CA THR A 222 -26.57 -14.78 9.12
C THR A 222 -27.24 -16.15 8.95
N ASP A 223 -28.50 -16.12 8.52
CA ASP A 223 -29.25 -17.31 8.15
C ASP A 223 -29.08 -17.63 6.66
N ASP A 224 -29.01 -16.59 5.83
CA ASP A 224 -28.82 -16.68 4.38
C ASP A 224 -27.34 -16.55 3.97
N LEU A 225 -26.99 -17.17 2.85
CA LEU A 225 -25.64 -17.09 2.27
C LEU A 225 -25.33 -15.63 1.88
N PRO A 226 -24.25 -15.01 2.40
CA PRO A 226 -23.89 -13.65 2.03
C PRO A 226 -23.62 -13.53 0.53
N GLN A 227 -23.99 -12.39 -0.05
CA GLN A 227 -23.63 -12.06 -1.44
C GLN A 227 -22.09 -12.00 -1.60
N GLY A 228 -21.60 -12.33 -2.80
CA GLY A 228 -20.16 -12.38 -3.10
C GLY A 228 -19.38 -13.52 -2.40
N THR A 229 -20.07 -14.43 -1.71
CA THR A 229 -19.43 -15.60 -1.09
C THR A 229 -19.53 -16.82 -2.00
N GLU A 230 -18.37 -17.41 -2.31
CA GLU A 230 -18.29 -18.69 -3.03
C GLU A 230 -17.99 -19.83 -2.05
N ILE A 231 -18.86 -20.84 -1.99
CA ILE A 231 -18.61 -22.04 -1.18
C ILE A 231 -17.73 -22.98 -1.99
N THR A 232 -16.51 -23.23 -1.50
CA THR A 232 -15.57 -24.13 -2.18
C THR A 232 -15.79 -25.57 -1.78
N ASP A 233 -16.16 -25.81 -0.51
CA ASP A 233 -16.33 -27.15 0.04
C ASP A 233 -17.49 -27.17 1.04
N GLY A 234 -18.27 -28.25 1.05
CA GLY A 234 -19.42 -28.42 1.95
C GLY A 234 -20.71 -27.81 1.40
N GLN A 235 -21.67 -27.58 2.29
CA GLN A 235 -22.98 -27.02 1.92
C GLN A 235 -23.41 -25.97 2.94
N TRP A 236 -24.09 -24.93 2.47
CA TRP A 236 -24.75 -24.00 3.36
C TRP A 236 -25.87 -24.71 4.12
N TRP A 237 -25.99 -24.43 5.40
CA TRP A 237 -26.94 -25.07 6.31
C TRP A 237 -28.41 -24.77 5.95
N GLY A 238 -28.70 -23.59 5.38
CA GLY A 238 -30.04 -23.19 4.99
C GLY A 238 -30.98 -22.87 6.17
N PRO A 239 -32.22 -22.41 5.89
CA PRO A 239 -33.09 -21.75 6.88
C PRO A 239 -33.72 -22.67 7.94
N ARG A 240 -33.51 -23.99 7.87
CA ARG A 240 -34.08 -24.98 8.81
C ARG A 240 -33.02 -25.83 9.52
N ALA A 241 -31.77 -25.40 9.50
CA ALA A 241 -30.70 -26.14 10.12
C ALA A 241 -30.80 -26.08 11.65
N GLU A 242 -30.91 -27.24 12.29
CA GLU A 242 -30.81 -27.37 13.73
C GLU A 242 -29.35 -27.58 14.13
N GLY A 243 -28.83 -26.72 15.00
CA GLY A 243 -27.45 -26.79 15.48
C GLY A 243 -26.67 -25.49 15.30
N ALA A 244 -25.44 -25.48 15.79
CA ALA A 244 -24.55 -24.33 15.74
C ALA A 244 -23.44 -24.59 14.71
N PHE A 245 -23.62 -24.04 13.51
CA PHE A 245 -22.69 -24.23 12.40
C PHE A 245 -21.73 -23.03 12.24
N LEU A 246 -20.62 -23.30 11.56
CA LEU A 246 -19.59 -22.34 11.21
C LEU A 246 -19.26 -22.42 9.73
N SER A 247 -19.27 -21.27 9.06
CA SER A 247 -18.61 -21.09 7.76
C SER A 247 -17.26 -20.41 7.95
N MET A 248 -16.19 -21.02 7.43
CA MET A 248 -14.81 -20.53 7.58
C MET A 248 -14.15 -20.28 6.22
N ALA A 249 -13.26 -19.28 6.17
CA ALA A 249 -12.45 -19.05 4.98
C ALA A 249 -11.51 -20.24 4.71
N LYS A 250 -11.41 -20.69 3.46
CA LYS A 250 -10.66 -21.89 3.07
C LYS A 250 -9.18 -21.84 3.48
N ASN A 251 -8.55 -20.68 3.28
CA ASN A 251 -7.17 -20.43 3.69
C ASN A 251 -6.99 -20.57 5.21
N ALA A 252 -7.89 -19.97 5.98
CA ALA A 252 -7.82 -20.02 7.43
C ALA A 252 -8.09 -21.44 7.97
N ALA A 253 -9.00 -22.19 7.34
CA ALA A 253 -9.20 -23.59 7.68
C ALA A 253 -7.96 -24.44 7.40
N SER A 254 -7.27 -24.21 6.27
CA SER A 254 -6.01 -24.86 5.93
C SER A 254 -4.91 -24.56 6.94
N ASP A 255 -4.73 -23.29 7.31
CA ASP A 255 -3.71 -22.84 8.28
C ASP A 255 -3.98 -23.39 9.69
N PHE A 256 -5.25 -23.65 10.01
CA PHE A 256 -5.69 -24.24 11.28
C PHE A 256 -5.64 -25.78 11.24
N GLY A 257 -5.42 -26.37 10.07
CA GLY A 257 -5.46 -27.81 9.87
C GLY A 257 -6.85 -28.44 10.07
N ILE A 258 -7.93 -27.67 9.87
CA ILE A 258 -9.30 -28.14 10.09
C ILE A 258 -10.06 -28.38 8.79
N THR A 259 -11.04 -29.27 8.85
CA THR A 259 -11.89 -29.68 7.72
C THR A 259 -13.37 -29.59 8.10
N ILE A 260 -14.25 -29.90 7.15
CA ILE A 260 -15.70 -29.93 7.38
C ILE A 260 -16.03 -31.03 8.39
N GLY A 261 -16.83 -30.69 9.40
CA GLY A 261 -17.20 -31.56 10.51
C GLY A 261 -16.39 -31.33 11.78
N ASP A 262 -15.26 -30.64 11.70
CA ASP A 262 -14.46 -30.27 12.86
C ASP A 262 -15.16 -29.20 13.72
N GLN A 263 -14.69 -29.05 14.96
CA GLN A 263 -15.30 -28.18 15.95
C GLN A 263 -14.39 -27.01 16.34
N LEU A 264 -14.98 -25.82 16.42
CA LEU A 264 -14.37 -24.66 17.06
C LEU A 264 -15.19 -24.24 18.26
N THR A 265 -14.52 -24.01 19.39
CA THR A 265 -15.13 -23.36 20.55
C THR A 265 -14.85 -21.88 20.50
N VAL A 266 -15.90 -21.07 20.39
CA VAL A 266 -15.83 -19.61 20.34
C VAL A 266 -16.50 -19.04 21.57
N ASP A 267 -15.82 -18.16 22.28
CA ASP A 267 -16.40 -17.37 23.37
C ASP A 267 -17.12 -16.15 22.78
N ILE A 268 -18.42 -16.05 23.01
CA ILE A 268 -19.26 -14.95 22.57
C ILE A 268 -19.84 -14.30 23.82
N LEU A 269 -19.44 -13.06 24.11
CA LEU A 269 -19.90 -12.29 25.27
C LEU A 269 -19.74 -13.04 26.62
N GLY A 270 -18.65 -13.81 26.77
CA GLY A 270 -18.33 -14.55 27.99
C GLY A 270 -18.96 -15.95 28.06
N ARG A 271 -19.54 -16.44 26.96
CA ARG A 271 -20.14 -17.78 26.87
C ARG A 271 -19.45 -18.60 25.78
N PRO A 272 -18.82 -19.74 26.13
CA PRO A 272 -18.27 -20.64 25.13
C PRO A 272 -19.40 -21.32 24.36
N VAL A 273 -19.32 -21.27 23.04
CA VAL A 273 -20.23 -21.92 22.09
C VAL A 273 -19.40 -22.82 21.19
N GLU A 274 -19.73 -24.10 21.15
CA GLU A 274 -19.14 -25.06 20.23
C GLU A 274 -19.85 -25.00 18.89
N LEU A 275 -19.08 -24.82 17.82
CA LEU A 275 -19.56 -24.67 16.45
C LEU A 275 -18.93 -25.75 15.57
N THR A 276 -19.74 -26.37 14.73
CA THR A 276 -19.26 -27.35 13.74
C THR A 276 -19.01 -26.67 12.39
N VAL A 277 -17.84 -26.88 11.79
CA VAL A 277 -17.50 -26.37 10.45
C VAL A 277 -18.40 -27.07 9.43
N ALA A 278 -19.36 -26.35 8.85
CA ALA A 278 -20.30 -26.90 7.87
C ALA A 278 -19.81 -26.73 6.43
N ASN A 279 -19.13 -25.62 6.15
CA ASN A 279 -18.62 -25.31 4.82
C ASN A 279 -17.37 -24.43 4.87
N LEU A 280 -16.55 -24.56 3.84
CA LEU A 280 -15.42 -23.67 3.56
C LEU A 280 -15.79 -22.75 2.40
N ARG A 281 -15.34 -21.51 2.49
CA ARG A 281 -15.63 -20.49 1.49
C ARG A 281 -14.39 -19.73 1.06
N GLU A 282 -14.41 -19.27 -0.18
CA GLU A 282 -13.45 -18.30 -0.67
C GLU A 282 -14.10 -16.91 -0.61
N ILE A 283 -13.33 -15.93 -0.17
CA ILE A 283 -13.77 -14.54 -0.08
C ILE A 283 -13.00 -13.80 -1.16
N ASN A 284 -13.70 -13.46 -2.24
CA ASN A 284 -13.11 -12.64 -3.27
C ASN A 284 -13.13 -11.18 -2.81
N TRP A 285 -11.95 -10.65 -2.48
CA TRP A 285 -11.79 -9.25 -2.07
C TRP A 285 -11.63 -8.30 -3.27
N ALA A 286 -11.52 -8.83 -4.49
CA ALA A 286 -11.17 -8.09 -5.70
C ALA A 286 -12.33 -7.91 -6.70
N GLY A 287 -13.53 -8.39 -6.40
CA GLY A 287 -14.69 -8.24 -7.26
C GLY A 287 -15.98 -8.46 -6.48
N GLY A 288 -16.96 -7.59 -6.71
CA GLY A 288 -18.31 -7.71 -6.14
C GLY A 288 -19.02 -8.99 -6.55
#